data_AF-A0A810QAP9-F1
#
_entry.id   AF-A0A810QAP9-F1
#
_cell.length_a   1.000
_cell.length_b   1.000
_cell.length_c   1.000
_cell.angle_alpha   90.00
_cell.angle_beta   90.00
_cell.angle_gamma   90.00
#
_symmetry.space_group_name_H-M   'P 1'
#
loop_
_entity.id
_entity.type
_entity.pdbx_description
1 polymer ?
#
loop_
_entity_poly.entity_id
_entity_poly.type
_entity_poly.pdbx_seq_one_letter_code
_entity_poly.pdbx_strand_id
1 'polypeptide(L)'
;MAFFDDLTRKAKDVAAVAADKAKDAAELTKITVAIAGEQREIDKNYRTIGEWFVNEYEGEIPAAVRDLVEAVVASKAKIAELEAAKAANRETEPVTAAESAEKTCPICGARSDSKFCPQCGAPMGE
;
A
#
# COMPACT_ATOMS: atom_id res chain seq x y z
N MET A 1 -43.39 -45.78 6.66
CA MET A 1 -43.25 -44.43 7.26
C MET A 1 -41.99 -44.31 8.13
N ALA A 2 -41.60 -45.32 8.92
CA ALA A 2 -40.40 -45.27 9.78
C ALA A 2 -39.04 -45.00 9.09
N PHE A 3 -38.87 -45.38 7.81
CA PHE A 3 -37.61 -45.15 7.08
C PHE A 3 -37.32 -43.67 6.79
N PHE A 4 -38.36 -42.88 6.49
CA PHE A 4 -38.21 -41.45 6.25
C PHE A 4 -37.91 -40.69 7.54
N ASP A 5 -38.51 -41.08 8.66
CA ASP A 5 -38.23 -40.45 9.96
C ASP A 5 -36.78 -40.69 10.43
N ASP A 6 -36.23 -41.90 10.21
CA ASP A 6 -34.83 -42.20 10.54
C ASP A 6 -33.85 -41.44 9.64
N LEU A 7 -34.17 -41.31 8.34
CA LEU A 7 -33.39 -40.50 7.41
C LEU A 7 -33.42 -39.01 7.80
N THR A 8 -34.59 -38.47 8.15
CA THR A 8 -34.73 -37.09 8.61
C THR A 8 -33.99 -36.84 9.92
N ARG A 9 -33.98 -37.80 10.85
CA ARG A 9 -33.24 -37.69 12.11
C ARG A 9 -31.73 -37.67 11.87
N LYS A 10 -31.21 -38.60 11.05
CA LYS A 10 -29.79 -38.61 10.66
C LYS A 10 -29.38 -37.34 9.92
N ALA A 11 -30.23 -36.84 9.02
CA ALA A 11 -29.97 -35.58 8.33
C ALA A 11 -29.87 -34.39 9.30
N LYS A 12 -30.74 -34.34 10.33
CA LYS A 12 -30.70 -33.33 11.38
C LYS A 12 -29.44 -33.44 12.25
N ASP A 13 -29.03 -34.65 12.62
CA ASP A 13 -27.83 -34.87 13.43
C ASP A 13 -26.57 -34.44 12.65
N VAL A 14 -26.48 -34.79 11.36
CA VAL A 14 -25.38 -34.35 10.49
C VAL A 14 -25.38 -32.82 10.31
N ALA A 15 -26.56 -32.21 10.15
CA ALA A 15 -26.68 -30.76 10.05
C ALA A 15 -26.27 -30.04 11.35
N ALA A 16 -26.64 -30.59 12.51
CA ALA A 16 -26.23 -30.06 13.81
C ALA A 16 -24.71 -30.13 13.99
N VAL A 17 -24.09 -31.28 13.68
CA VAL A 17 -22.63 -31.44 13.74
C VAL A 17 -21.91 -30.48 12.77
N ALA A 18 -22.45 -30.28 11.57
CA ALA A 18 -21.90 -29.32 10.62
C ALA A 18 -22.01 -27.88 11.14
N ALA A 19 -23.13 -27.52 11.77
CA ALA A 19 -23.32 -26.20 12.37
C ALA A 19 -22.38 -25.94 13.55
N ASP A 20 -22.16 -26.93 14.42
CA ASP A 20 -21.23 -26.81 15.54
C ASP A 20 -19.78 -26.64 15.04
N LYS A 21 -19.36 -27.45 14.06
CA LYS A 21 -18.04 -27.28 13.42
C LYS A 21 -17.87 -25.91 12.75
N ALA A 22 -18.94 -25.39 12.14
CA ALA A 22 -18.90 -24.06 11.55
C ALA A 22 -18.74 -22.95 12.60
N LYS A 23 -19.36 -23.10 13.77
CA LYS A 23 -19.17 -22.18 14.91
C LYS A 23 -17.74 -22.24 15.43
N ASP A 24 -17.19 -23.44 15.67
CA ASP A 24 -15.82 -23.61 16.13
C ASP A 24 -14.80 -23.00 15.16
N ALA A 25 -15.01 -23.21 13.85
CA ALA A 25 -14.18 -22.60 12.81
C ALA A 25 -14.29 -21.06 12.80
N ALA A 26 -15.48 -20.52 13.05
CA ALA A 26 -15.69 -19.08 13.16
C ALA A 26 -15.00 -18.49 14.40
N GLU A 27 -15.05 -19.17 15.55
CA GLU A 27 -14.34 -18.75 16.76
C GLU A 27 -12.82 -18.80 16.57
N LEU A 28 -12.30 -19.88 15.98
CA LEU A 28 -10.88 -19.99 15.65
C LEU A 28 -10.43 -18.89 14.68
N THR A 29 -11.28 -18.55 13.70
CA THR A 29 -11.00 -17.46 12.76
C THR A 29 -10.98 -16.11 13.49
N LYS A 30 -11.93 -15.84 14.39
CA LYS A 30 -11.92 -14.61 15.21
C LYS A 30 -10.65 -14.49 16.04
N ILE A 31 -10.24 -15.57 16.71
CA ILE A 31 -9.01 -15.60 17.50
C ILE A 31 -7.78 -15.36 16.61
N THR A 32 -7.73 -16.00 15.45
CA THR A 32 -6.63 -15.83 14.48
C THR A 32 -6.52 -14.39 14.00
N VAL A 33 -7.65 -13.75 13.68
CA VAL A 33 -7.67 -12.34 13.28
C VAL A 33 -7.22 -11.42 14.42
N ALA A 34 -7.66 -11.70 15.66
CA ALA A 34 -7.21 -10.94 16.82
C ALA A 34 -5.68 -11.06 17.03
N ILE A 35 -5.13 -12.28 16.94
CA ILE A 35 -3.68 -12.52 17.03
C ILE A 35 -2.94 -11.74 15.93
N ALA A 36 -3.42 -11.82 14.68
CA ALA A 36 -2.82 -11.07 13.58
C ALA A 36 -2.90 -9.55 13.78
N GLY A 37 -3.97 -9.06 14.42
CA GLY A 37 -4.11 -7.67 14.84
C GLY A 37 -3.03 -7.26 15.83
N GLU A 38 -2.88 -8.01 16.93
CA GLU A 38 -1.85 -7.76 17.95
C GLU A 38 -0.43 -7.85 17.39
N GLN A 39 -0.15 -8.83 16.51
CA GLN A 39 1.17 -8.93 15.85
C GLN A 39 1.50 -7.67 15.05
N ARG A 40 0.52 -7.10 14.34
CA ARG A 40 0.73 -5.84 13.58
C ARG A 40 0.99 -4.66 14.51
N GLU A 41 0.32 -4.59 15.64
CA GLU A 41 0.55 -3.53 16.63
C GLU A 41 1.92 -3.68 17.28
N ILE A 42 2.35 -4.90 17.60
CA ILE A 42 3.71 -5.19 18.07
C ILE A 42 4.75 -4.70 17.06
N ASP A 43 4.59 -5.04 15.78
CA ASP A 43 5.52 -4.62 14.73
C ASP A 43 5.60 -3.09 14.58
N LYS A 44 4.45 -2.41 14.64
CA LYS A 44 4.40 -0.93 14.60
C LYS A 44 5.12 -0.34 15.81
N ASN A 45 4.81 -0.83 17.00
CA ASN A 45 5.41 -0.35 18.24
C ASN A 45 6.93 -0.53 18.22
N TYR A 46 7.42 -1.70 17.79
CA TYR A 46 8.86 -1.91 17.66
C TYR A 46 9.53 -0.99 16.63
N ARG A 47 8.87 -0.69 15.50
CA ARG A 47 9.39 0.29 14.53
C ARG A 47 9.46 1.69 15.14
N THR A 48 8.38 2.15 15.79
CA THR A 48 8.35 3.46 16.43
C THR A 48 9.40 3.58 17.53
N ILE A 49 9.58 2.54 18.35
CA ILE A 49 10.64 2.50 19.36
C ILE A 49 12.02 2.57 18.71
N GLY A 50 12.27 1.81 17.64
CA GLY A 50 13.54 1.83 16.93
C GLY A 50 13.84 3.17 16.26
N GLU A 51 12.82 3.79 15.65
CA GLU A 51 12.92 5.14 15.08
C GLU A 51 13.27 6.17 16.15
N TRP A 52 12.56 6.15 17.28
CA TRP A 52 12.87 7.00 18.42
C TRP A 52 14.29 6.75 18.94
N PHE A 53 14.71 5.50 19.07
CA PHE A 53 16.04 5.14 19.55
C PHE A 53 17.15 5.65 18.63
N VAL A 54 16.98 5.59 17.31
CA VAL A 54 18.02 6.09 16.38
C VAL A 54 18.03 7.62 16.28
N ASN A 55 16.89 8.28 16.51
CA ASN A 55 16.77 9.73 16.30
C ASN A 55 16.92 10.58 17.57
N GLU A 56 16.43 10.09 18.71
CA GLU A 56 16.26 10.87 19.94
C GLU A 56 17.03 10.31 21.14
N TYR A 57 17.50 9.05 21.10
CA TYR A 57 18.23 8.49 22.24
C TYR A 57 19.68 8.99 22.28
N GLU A 58 20.02 9.69 23.36
CA GLU A 58 21.34 10.31 23.56
C GLU A 58 22.29 9.45 24.44
N GLY A 59 21.86 8.27 24.89
CA GLY A 59 22.66 7.41 25.75
C GLY A 59 23.65 6.51 25.00
N GLU A 60 24.46 5.76 25.75
CA GLU A 60 25.35 4.76 25.15
C GLU A 60 24.57 3.65 24.44
N ILE A 61 24.92 3.41 23.18
CA ILE A 61 24.30 2.36 22.37
C ILE A 61 24.90 1.00 22.77
N PRO A 62 24.08 0.04 23.23
CA PRO A 62 24.55 -1.29 23.58
C PRO A 62 25.23 -1.97 22.39
N ALA A 63 26.32 -2.71 22.65
CA ALA A 63 27.09 -3.39 21.60
C ALA A 63 26.23 -4.34 20.73
N ALA A 64 25.19 -4.96 21.31
CA ALA A 64 24.29 -5.88 20.60
C ALA A 64 23.48 -5.23 19.47
N VAL A 65 23.24 -3.92 19.53
CA VAL A 65 22.44 -3.19 18.54
C VAL A 65 23.24 -2.14 17.77
N ARG A 66 24.52 -1.97 18.11
CA ARG A 66 25.40 -0.96 17.51
C ARG A 66 25.48 -1.11 16.00
N ASP A 67 25.76 -2.32 15.51
CA ASP A 67 25.87 -2.61 14.08
C ASP A 67 24.57 -2.30 13.32
N LEU A 68 23.41 -2.55 13.96
CA LEU A 68 22.10 -2.23 13.37
C LEU A 68 21.88 -0.71 13.29
N VAL A 69 22.24 0.04 14.33
CA VAL A 69 22.14 1.51 14.30
C VAL A 69 23.08 2.11 13.27
N GLU A 70 24.32 1.63 13.20
CA GLU A 70 25.30 2.07 12.19
C GLU A 70 24.79 1.80 10.77
N ALA A 71 24.20 0.62 10.52
CA ALA A 71 23.57 0.31 9.23
C ALA A 71 22.40 1.25 8.88
N VAL A 72 21.59 1.63 9.87
CA VAL A 72 20.48 2.60 9.68
C VAL A 72 21.05 3.99 9.36
N VAL A 73 22.08 4.45 10.07
CA VAL A 73 22.73 5.74 9.80
C VAL A 73 23.37 5.75 8.41
N ALA A 74 24.08 4.69 8.03
CA ALA A 74 24.64 4.54 6.69
C ALA A 74 23.56 4.55 5.60
N SER A 75 22.42 3.90 5.86
CA SER A 75 21.28 3.91 4.93
C SER A 75 20.66 5.30 4.79
N LYS A 76 20.51 6.05 5.89
CA LYS A 76 20.03 7.44 5.86
C LYS A 76 20.97 8.34 5.05
N ALA A 77 22.29 8.21 5.22
CA ALA A 77 23.27 8.94 4.43
C ALA A 77 23.14 8.62 2.93
N LYS A 78 23.04 7.33 2.58
CA LYS A 78 22.85 6.90 1.19
C LYS A 78 21.53 7.42 0.59
N ILE A 79 20.45 7.47 1.35
CA ILE A 79 19.18 8.06 0.91
C ILE A 79 19.37 9.55 0.60
N ALA A 80 20.03 10.30 1.48
CA ALA A 80 20.30 11.72 1.24
C ALA A 80 21.13 11.96 -0.03
N GLU A 81 22.13 11.11 -0.30
CA GLU A 81 22.91 11.16 -1.54
C GLU A 81 22.04 10.86 -2.77
N LEU A 82 21.19 9.83 -2.71
CA LEU A 82 20.28 9.48 -3.81
C LEU A 82 19.22 10.55 -4.05
N GLU A 83 18.72 11.20 -2.99
CA GLU A 83 17.79 12.32 -3.09
C GLU A 83 18.44 13.56 -3.68
N ALA A 84 19.68 13.88 -3.28
CA ALA A 84 20.46 14.96 -3.88
C ALA A 84 20.77 14.67 -5.36
N ALA A 85 21.12 13.42 -5.70
CA ALA A 85 21.31 13.01 -7.08
C ALA A 85 20.01 13.11 -7.90
N LYS A 86 18.87 12.72 -7.31
CA LYS A 86 17.55 12.89 -7.94
C LYS A 86 17.21 14.37 -8.16
N ALA A 87 17.52 15.23 -7.21
CA ALA A 87 17.31 16.68 -7.33
C ALA A 87 18.19 17.30 -8.42
N ALA A 88 19.49 16.96 -8.43
CA ALA A 88 20.41 17.40 -9.47
C ALA A 88 20.00 16.89 -10.86
N ASN A 89 19.54 15.64 -10.97
CA ASN A 89 19.08 15.07 -12.24
C ASN A 89 17.77 15.73 -12.71
N ARG A 90 16.89 16.12 -11.78
CA ARG A 90 15.66 16.88 -12.06
C ARG A 90 15.94 18.34 -12.47
N GLU A 91 17.06 18.92 -12.07
CA GLU A 91 17.52 20.25 -12.52
C GLU A 91 18.28 20.18 -13.87
N THR A 92 18.88 19.03 -14.20
CA THR A 92 19.55 18.80 -15.50
C THR A 92 18.65 18.20 -16.57
N GLU A 93 17.49 17.65 -16.21
CA GLU A 93 16.40 17.59 -17.16
C GLU A 93 16.04 19.05 -17.47
N PRO A 94 16.18 19.54 -18.72
CA PRO A 94 15.35 20.67 -19.08
C PRO A 94 13.96 20.21 -18.69
N VAL A 95 13.23 21.05 -17.96
CA VAL A 95 11.78 20.91 -17.91
C VAL A 95 11.41 20.74 -19.36
N THR A 96 11.13 19.51 -19.78
CA THR A 96 10.28 19.30 -20.90
C THR A 96 8.96 19.82 -20.34
N ALA A 97 8.80 21.15 -20.44
CA ALA A 97 7.89 21.63 -21.43
C ALA A 97 7.96 20.59 -22.56
N ALA A 98 7.11 19.57 -22.44
CA ALA A 98 6.06 19.48 -23.40
C ALA A 98 5.77 20.93 -23.81
N GLU A 99 6.49 21.40 -24.82
CA GLU A 99 5.89 22.21 -25.85
C GLU A 99 4.67 21.39 -26.25
N SER A 100 3.61 21.52 -25.45
CA SER A 100 2.27 21.50 -25.91
C SER A 100 2.32 22.51 -27.03
N ALA A 101 2.58 22.02 -28.24
CA ALA A 101 2.24 22.72 -29.45
C ALA A 101 0.70 22.84 -29.40
N GLU A 102 0.22 23.72 -28.52
CA GLU A 102 -1.16 24.12 -28.35
C GLU A 102 -1.50 24.84 -29.64
N LYS A 103 -1.94 24.06 -30.62
CA LYS A 103 -2.46 24.60 -31.85
C LYS A 103 -3.73 25.34 -31.49
N THR A 104 -3.87 26.55 -32.00
CA THR A 104 -5.10 27.31 -31.84
C THR A 104 -6.07 26.88 -32.92
N CYS A 105 -7.28 26.49 -32.53
CA CYS A 105 -8.30 26.05 -33.47
C CYS A 105 -8.67 27.21 -34.40
N PRO A 106 -8.55 27.07 -35.74
CA PRO A 106 -8.85 28.16 -36.67
C PRO A 106 -10.35 28.49 -36.75
N ILE A 107 -11.22 27.63 -36.19
CA ILE A 107 -12.68 27.79 -36.25
C ILE A 107 -13.23 28.49 -34.99
N CYS A 108 -12.80 28.07 -33.80
CA CYS A 108 -13.36 28.58 -32.54
C CYS A 108 -12.33 29.22 -31.60
N GLY A 109 -11.04 29.21 -31.96
CA GLY A 109 -9.98 29.84 -31.16
C GLY A 109 -9.56 29.07 -29.91
N ALA A 110 -10.16 27.91 -29.62
CA ALA A 110 -9.75 27.08 -28.49
C ALA A 110 -8.34 26.50 -28.72
N ARG A 111 -7.53 26.47 -27.66
CA ARG A 111 -6.19 25.85 -27.68
C ARG A 111 -6.31 24.39 -27.23
N SER A 112 -5.73 23.50 -28.01
CA SER A 112 -5.65 22.09 -27.66
C SER A 112 -4.48 21.43 -28.40
N ASP A 113 -3.92 20.39 -27.80
CA ASP A 113 -2.89 19.51 -28.37
C ASP A 113 -3.48 18.29 -29.11
N SER A 114 -4.80 18.12 -29.08
CA SER A 114 -5.51 17.02 -29.73
C SER A 114 -5.68 17.21 -31.24
N LYS A 115 -5.75 16.08 -31.98
CA LYS A 115 -5.97 16.04 -33.44
C LYS A 115 -7.28 16.69 -33.90
N PHE A 116 -8.26 16.79 -32.99
CA PHE A 116 -9.54 17.47 -33.19
C PHE A 116 -9.80 18.42 -32.02
N CYS A 117 -10.39 19.58 -32.29
CA CYS A 117 -10.72 20.57 -31.28
C CYS A 117 -11.79 20.03 -30.31
N PRO A 118 -11.56 20.04 -28.99
CA PRO A 118 -12.53 19.53 -28.01
C PRO A 118 -13.79 20.40 -27.89
N GLN A 119 -13.75 21.64 -28.40
CA GLN A 119 -14.84 22.61 -28.24
C GLN A 119 -15.76 22.69 -29.46
N CYS A 120 -15.25 22.43 -30.67
CA CYS A 120 -16.03 22.50 -31.92
C CYS A 120 -15.86 21.30 -32.86
N GLY A 121 -14.98 20.34 -32.54
CA GLY A 121 -14.76 19.13 -33.34
C GLY A 121 -13.95 19.33 -34.63
N ALA A 122 -13.51 20.55 -34.94
CA ALA A 122 -12.73 20.82 -36.13
C ALA A 122 -11.36 20.10 -36.11
N PRO A 123 -10.90 19.54 -37.25
CA PRO A 123 -9.57 18.93 -37.33
C PRO A 123 -8.51 20.01 -37.14
N MET A 124 -7.64 19.81 -36.16
CA MET A 124 -6.49 20.67 -35.92
C MET A 124 -5.41 20.20 -36.90
N GLY A 125 -5.19 20.94 -37.99
CA GLY A 125 -4.25 20.58 -39.05
C GLY A 125 -2.87 20.17 -38.52
N GLU A 126 -2.18 19.28 -39.24
CA GLU A 126 -0.79 18.90 -38.93
C GLU A 126 0.13 20.11 -38.78
#